data_AF-A0A7Z8YC34-F1
#
_entry.id   AF-A0A7Z8YC34-F1
#
_cell.length_a   1.000
_cell.length_b   1.000
_cell.length_c   1.000
_cell.angle_alpha   90.00
_cell.angle_beta   90.00
_cell.angle_gamma   90.00
#
_symmetry.space_group_name_H-M   'P 1'
#
loop_
_entity.id
_entity.type
_entity.pdbx_description
1 polymer ?
#
loop_
_entity_poly.entity_id
_entity_poly.type
_entity_poly.pdbx_seq_one_letter_code
_entity_poly.pdbx_strand_id
1 'polypeptide(L)'
;MNAIQFFQWGGNNSYFRIELLNGKGVADEFIINELYITATQRHTENTAEILVGEVFPSPTEENVFLVKRSLLRNINEHLDKEFTGFTLRGNFEWAPMDFQHYEGNAGIFINNKNEYIADGYTPVTRSYFSFEDINHGFTAYKKIEVNIGVYKHNLPTLQEAKNTLTKLVIPTIIRVEVS
;
A
#
# COMPACT_ATOMS: atom_id res chain seq x y z
N MET A 1 -28.44 31.10 -5.54
CA MET A 1 -28.01 30.13 -4.52
C MET A 1 -27.13 29.10 -5.17
N ASN A 2 -25.99 28.81 -4.55
CA ASN A 2 -24.78 28.29 -5.16
C ASN A 2 -24.87 26.79 -5.52
N ALA A 3 -24.61 26.46 -6.78
CA ALA A 3 -23.97 25.19 -7.11
C ALA A 3 -22.46 25.48 -7.12
N ILE A 4 -21.76 25.12 -6.04
CA ILE A 4 -20.30 25.18 -6.02
C ILE A 4 -19.82 24.08 -6.98
N GLN A 5 -19.44 24.49 -8.18
CA GLN A 5 -18.64 23.70 -9.10
C GLN A 5 -17.21 23.65 -8.55
N PHE A 6 -16.82 22.52 -7.96
CA PHE A 6 -15.41 22.26 -7.65
C PHE A 6 -14.70 21.80 -8.92
N PHE A 7 -14.20 22.76 -9.71
CA PHE A 7 -13.28 22.50 -10.81
C PHE A 7 -11.82 22.46 -10.31
N GLN A 8 -11.10 21.46 -10.84
CA GLN A 8 -9.67 21.48 -11.21
C GLN A 8 -8.59 21.67 -10.12
N TRP A 9 -8.04 20.52 -9.71
CA TRP A 9 -6.61 20.15 -9.69
C TRP A 9 -5.57 21.28 -9.56
N GLY A 10 -4.84 21.29 -8.43
CA GLY A 10 -3.54 21.95 -8.31
C GLY A 10 -3.26 22.52 -6.92
N GLY A 11 -2.49 21.80 -6.09
CA GLY A 11 -1.82 22.42 -4.94
C GLY A 11 -2.23 21.95 -3.54
N ASN A 12 -2.67 20.71 -3.34
CA ASN A 12 -2.37 19.97 -2.11
C ASN A 12 -2.85 18.53 -2.23
N ASN A 13 -1.91 17.62 -2.02
CA ASN A 13 -2.05 16.19 -2.19
C ASN A 13 -2.82 15.62 -0.97
N SER A 14 -4.12 15.93 -0.76
CA SER A 14 -4.80 15.63 0.52
C SER A 14 -4.83 14.15 0.91
N TYR A 15 -4.69 13.27 -0.07
CA TYR A 15 -4.74 11.82 0.11
C TYR A 15 -3.51 11.13 -0.49
N PHE A 16 -3.13 10.03 0.15
CA PHE A 16 -2.39 8.93 -0.45
C PHE A 16 -3.40 7.90 -0.94
N ARG A 17 -3.21 7.36 -2.14
CA ARG A 17 -4.15 6.43 -2.78
C ARG A 17 -3.63 5.00 -2.71
N ILE A 18 -4.50 4.04 -2.42
CA ILE A 18 -4.22 2.62 -2.59
C ILE A 18 -5.19 2.12 -3.64
N GLU A 19 -4.70 1.52 -4.72
CA GLU A 19 -5.53 1.06 -5.82
C GLU A 19 -5.31 -0.44 -6.01
N LEU A 20 -6.40 -1.19 -6.09
CA LEU A 20 -6.35 -2.61 -6.40
C LEU A 20 -6.53 -2.76 -7.91
N LEU A 21 -5.60 -3.43 -8.60
CA LEU A 21 -5.72 -3.60 -10.05
C LEU A 21 -6.93 -4.46 -10.40
N ASN A 22 -7.88 -3.87 -11.12
CA ASN A 22 -9.01 -4.58 -11.70
C ASN A 22 -8.53 -5.64 -12.69
N GLY A 23 -8.81 -6.89 -12.35
CA GLY A 23 -8.80 -8.03 -13.27
C GLY A 23 -9.96 -8.94 -12.93
N LYS A 24 -10.03 -10.14 -13.51
CA LYS A 24 -10.99 -11.19 -13.10
C LYS A 24 -10.64 -11.79 -11.72
N GLY A 25 -10.24 -10.93 -10.79
CA GLY A 25 -9.76 -11.25 -9.46
C GLY A 25 -10.83 -10.98 -8.39
N VAL A 26 -10.45 -11.21 -7.14
CA VAL A 26 -11.27 -10.99 -5.93
C VAL A 26 -10.82 -9.74 -5.17
N ALA A 27 -10.05 -8.86 -5.83
CA ALA A 27 -9.45 -7.72 -5.16
C ALA A 27 -10.52 -6.70 -4.70
N ASP A 28 -11.62 -6.58 -5.43
CA ASP A 28 -12.82 -5.83 -5.05
C ASP A 28 -13.49 -6.31 -3.76
N GLU A 29 -13.22 -7.54 -3.34
CA GLU A 29 -13.74 -8.16 -2.12
C GLU A 29 -12.82 -7.94 -0.90
N PHE A 30 -11.64 -7.32 -1.11
CA PHE A 30 -10.67 -7.06 -0.04
C PHE A 30 -10.92 -5.71 0.64
N ILE A 31 -11.32 -5.75 1.90
CA ILE A 31 -11.47 -4.57 2.74
C ILE A 31 -10.15 -4.32 3.47
N ILE A 32 -9.50 -3.20 3.14
CA ILE A 32 -8.32 -2.73 3.87
C ILE A 32 -8.77 -2.00 5.12
N ASN A 33 -8.40 -2.49 6.30
CA ASN A 33 -8.73 -1.85 7.58
C ASN A 33 -7.60 -0.91 8.03
N GLU A 34 -6.35 -1.36 7.94
CA GLU A 34 -5.20 -0.67 8.50
C GLU A 34 -4.06 -0.58 7.47
N LEU A 35 -3.40 0.58 7.45
CA LEU A 35 -2.15 0.80 6.73
C LEU A 35 -1.02 1.06 7.72
N TYR A 36 0.07 0.33 7.52
CA TYR A 36 1.36 0.57 8.16
C TYR A 36 2.40 0.93 7.11
N ILE A 37 3.35 1.78 7.51
CA ILE A 37 4.59 2.00 6.77
C ILE A 37 5.69 1.19 7.45
N THR A 38 6.45 0.44 6.66
CA THR A 38 7.69 -0.20 7.12
C THR A 38 8.87 0.70 6.83
N ALA A 39 9.72 0.89 7.84
CA ALA A 39 10.90 1.74 7.74
C ALA A 39 12.08 1.16 8.50
N THR A 40 13.26 1.26 7.92
CA THR A 40 14.47 0.62 8.44
C THR A 40 15.55 1.66 8.72
N GLN A 41 16.26 1.50 9.84
CA GLN A 41 17.46 2.27 10.13
C GLN A 41 18.64 1.71 9.31
N ARG A 42 19.21 2.53 8.42
CA ARG A 42 20.27 2.15 7.48
C ARG A 42 21.46 1.38 8.10
N HIS A 43 21.86 1.74 9.32
CA HIS A 43 23.09 1.21 9.94
C HIS A 43 22.89 0.04 10.89
N THR A 44 21.67 -0.17 11.38
CA THR A 44 21.38 -1.18 12.41
C THR A 44 20.41 -2.24 11.93
N GLU A 45 19.87 -2.09 10.72
CA GLU A 45 18.83 -2.94 10.14
C GLU A 45 17.55 -3.00 11.01
N ASN A 46 17.43 -2.11 12.00
CA ASN A 46 16.30 -2.04 12.90
C ASN A 46 15.07 -1.54 12.13
N THR A 47 14.12 -2.43 11.91
CA THR A 47 12.90 -2.17 11.14
C THR A 47 11.74 -1.88 12.09
N ALA A 48 10.99 -0.81 11.80
CA ALA A 48 9.77 -0.44 12.50
C ALA A 48 8.58 -0.54 11.54
N GLU A 49 7.48 -1.10 12.04
CA GLU A 49 6.17 -1.07 11.42
C GLU A 49 5.34 0.01 12.12
N ILE A 50 4.98 1.07 11.39
CA ILE A 50 4.41 2.29 11.95
C ILE A 50 2.97 2.43 11.45
N LEU A 51 2.00 2.40 12.37
CA LEU A 51 0.60 2.57 12.03
C LEU A 51 0.36 3.98 11.47
N VAL A 52 -0.06 4.06 10.21
CA VAL A 52 -0.49 5.33 9.60
C VAL A 52 -1.91 5.63 10.06
N GLY A 53 -2.81 4.64 10.00
CA GLY A 53 -4.18 4.76 10.48
C GLY A 53 -5.19 4.11 9.54
N GLU A 54 -6.45 4.49 9.71
CA GLU A 54 -7.58 3.94 8.97
C GLU A 54 -7.52 4.29 7.47
N VAL A 55 -7.94 3.31 6.69
CA VAL A 55 -8.05 3.37 5.23
C VAL A 55 -9.54 3.41 4.87
N PHE A 56 -9.94 4.31 3.96
CA PHE A 56 -11.36 4.46 3.60
C PHE A 56 -11.57 4.17 2.11
N PRO A 57 -12.65 3.50 1.71
CA PRO A 57 -12.99 3.35 0.30
C PRO A 57 -13.26 4.72 -0.34
N SER A 58 -12.86 4.87 -1.60
CA SER A 58 -13.17 6.06 -2.39
C SER A 58 -14.68 6.12 -2.66
N PRO A 59 -15.34 7.28 -2.47
CA PRO A 59 -16.77 7.41 -2.75
C PRO A 59 -17.09 7.48 -4.24
N THR A 60 -16.08 7.62 -5.12
CA THR A 60 -16.26 7.89 -6.55
C THR A 60 -15.54 6.91 -7.46
N GLU A 61 -14.65 6.09 -6.92
CA GLU A 61 -13.81 5.18 -7.70
C GLU A 61 -13.84 3.80 -7.07
N GLU A 62 -14.28 2.80 -7.83
CA GLU A 62 -14.25 1.41 -7.40
C GLU A 62 -12.80 0.96 -7.19
N ASN A 63 -12.57 0.11 -6.18
CA ASN A 63 -11.28 -0.53 -5.91
C ASN A 63 -10.14 0.45 -5.60
N VAL A 64 -10.50 1.69 -5.25
CA VAL A 64 -9.61 2.72 -4.75
C VAL A 64 -9.91 2.98 -3.29
N PHE A 65 -8.87 3.02 -2.50
CA PHE A 65 -8.89 3.42 -1.10
C PHE A 65 -8.04 4.66 -0.89
N LEU A 66 -8.43 5.47 0.10
CA LEU A 66 -7.86 6.77 0.39
C LEU A 66 -7.37 6.82 1.83
N VAL A 67 -6.15 7.32 2.00
CA VAL A 67 -5.57 7.63 3.31
C VAL A 67 -5.33 9.12 3.39
N LYS A 68 -5.92 9.77 4.39
CA LYS A 68 -5.69 11.21 4.61
C LYS A 68 -4.22 11.44 4.95
N ARG A 69 -3.53 12.35 4.25
CA ARG A 69 -2.13 12.66 4.56
C ARG A 69 -1.90 13.20 5.96
N SER A 70 -2.93 13.79 6.58
CA SER A 70 -2.85 14.22 7.98
C SER A 70 -2.56 13.06 8.93
N LEU A 71 -2.86 11.81 8.55
CA LEU A 71 -2.56 10.60 9.32
C LEU A 71 -1.07 10.24 9.27
N LEU A 72 -0.32 10.72 8.27
CA LEU A 72 1.15 10.66 8.23
C LEU A 72 1.82 11.59 9.27
N ARG A 73 1.08 12.09 10.26
CA ARG A 73 1.68 12.68 11.47
C ARG A 73 2.23 11.60 12.40
N ASN A 74 1.69 10.39 12.34
CA ASN A 74 2.12 9.28 13.20
C ASN A 74 3.56 8.82 12.90
N ILE A 75 4.09 9.13 11.71
CA ILE A 75 5.47 8.79 11.33
C ILE A 75 6.51 9.85 11.75
N ASN A 76 6.11 10.92 12.46
CA ASN A 76 6.99 12.03 12.80
C ASN A 76 8.19 11.64 13.68
N GLU A 77 8.08 10.56 14.46
CA GLU A 77 9.16 10.05 15.32
C GLU A 77 10.17 9.16 14.57
N HIS A 78 9.94 8.93 13.28
CA HIS A 78 10.72 8.02 12.45
C HIS A 78 11.20 8.67 11.15
N LEU A 79 11.17 9.99 11.06
CA LEU A 79 11.40 10.75 9.83
C LEU A 79 12.78 10.52 9.21
N ASP A 80 13.76 10.13 10.02
CA ASP A 80 15.14 9.81 9.63
C ASP A 80 15.31 8.39 9.07
N LYS A 81 14.34 7.49 9.30
CA LYS A 81 14.39 6.12 8.80
C LYS A 81 14.10 6.06 7.30
N GLU A 82 14.68 5.08 6.65
CA GLU A 82 14.45 4.80 5.23
C GLU A 82 13.10 4.12 5.04
N PHE A 83 12.30 4.61 4.11
CA PHE A 83 11.06 3.98 3.69
C PHE A 83 11.36 2.67 2.96
N THR A 84 10.94 1.54 3.52
CA THR A 84 11.21 0.21 2.97
C THR A 84 9.97 -0.52 2.45
N GLY A 85 8.77 0.01 2.70
CA GLY A 85 7.54 -0.58 2.17
C GLY A 85 6.28 -0.24 2.94
N PHE A 86 5.26 -1.07 2.74
CA PHE A 86 3.97 -0.99 3.40
C PHE A 86 3.54 -2.35 3.95
N THR A 87 2.75 -2.34 5.02
CA THR A 87 1.93 -3.47 5.42
C THR A 87 0.48 -3.04 5.43
N LEU A 88 -0.38 -3.81 4.78
CA LEU A 88 -1.82 -3.64 4.78
C LEU A 88 -2.44 -4.79 5.56
N ARG A 89 -3.35 -4.46 6.48
CA ARG A 89 -4.14 -5.47 7.18
C ARG A 89 -5.60 -5.27 6.83
N GLY A 90 -6.23 -6.36 6.43
CA GLY A 90 -7.59 -6.34 5.94
C GLY A 90 -8.23 -7.73 6.01
N ASN A 91 -9.40 -7.85 5.41
CA ASN A 91 -10.16 -9.09 5.34
C ASN A 91 -10.81 -9.22 3.96
N PHE A 92 -11.00 -10.47 3.51
CA PHE A 92 -11.98 -10.75 2.46
C PHE A 92 -13.33 -11.00 3.11
N GLU A 93 -14.41 -10.62 2.45
CA GLU A 93 -15.76 -10.88 2.96
C GLU A 93 -16.05 -12.38 3.15
N TRP A 94 -15.33 -13.28 2.47
CA TRP A 94 -15.51 -14.73 2.55
C TRP A 94 -14.16 -15.47 2.71
N ALA A 95 -13.86 -15.95 3.93
CA ALA A 95 -12.69 -16.78 4.23
C ALA A 95 -13.09 -18.24 4.52
N PRO A 96 -12.22 -19.25 4.27
CA PRO A 96 -10.83 -19.19 3.77
C PRO A 96 -10.66 -19.62 2.29
N MET A 97 -9.69 -19.02 1.58
CA MET A 97 -9.30 -19.34 0.19
C MET A 97 -7.79 -19.10 -0.04
N ASP A 98 -7.21 -19.83 -1.00
CA ASP A 98 -5.85 -19.63 -1.51
C ASP A 98 -5.83 -18.59 -2.65
N PHE A 99 -4.71 -17.87 -2.80
CA PHE A 99 -4.55 -16.80 -3.78
C PHE A 99 -3.35 -16.99 -4.68
N GLN A 100 -3.49 -16.56 -5.94
CA GLN A 100 -2.40 -16.19 -6.82
C GLN A 100 -2.52 -14.70 -7.13
N HIS A 101 -1.43 -14.06 -7.56
CA HIS A 101 -1.46 -12.65 -7.96
C HIS A 101 -0.76 -12.44 -9.31
N TYR A 102 -1.24 -11.46 -10.07
CA TYR A 102 -0.64 -11.00 -11.31
C TYR A 102 -0.20 -9.55 -11.16
N GLU A 103 1.11 -9.33 -11.24
CA GLU A 103 1.76 -8.06 -10.90
C GLU A 103 1.32 -6.88 -11.80
N GLY A 104 1.12 -7.09 -13.11
CA GLY A 104 0.66 -6.02 -14.00
C GLY A 104 1.47 -4.71 -13.90
N ASN A 105 0.78 -3.57 -13.75
CA ASN A 105 1.40 -2.25 -13.48
C ASN A 105 1.49 -1.93 -11.97
N ALA A 106 1.50 -2.95 -11.11
CA ALA A 106 1.58 -2.75 -9.67
C ALA A 106 2.91 -2.14 -9.22
N GLY A 107 2.91 -1.60 -8.01
CA GLY A 107 4.09 -0.96 -7.44
C GLY A 107 3.78 0.28 -6.64
N ILE A 108 4.84 0.99 -6.27
CA ILE A 108 4.78 2.16 -5.41
C ILE A 108 5.12 3.40 -6.22
N PHE A 109 4.23 4.39 -6.15
CA PHE A 109 4.32 5.61 -6.94
C PHE A 109 4.79 6.78 -6.09
N ILE A 110 5.87 7.41 -6.54
CA ILE A 110 6.44 8.64 -5.97
C ILE A 110 6.32 9.73 -7.02
N ASN A 111 5.81 10.90 -6.65
CA ASN A 111 5.58 12.03 -7.56
C ASN A 111 4.84 11.61 -8.86
N ASN A 112 3.84 10.73 -8.73
CA ASN A 112 3.04 10.16 -9.82
C ASN A 112 3.80 9.28 -10.82
N LYS A 113 5.02 8.83 -10.48
CA LYS A 113 5.79 7.86 -11.27
C LYS A 113 5.89 6.55 -10.50
N ASN A 114 5.75 5.41 -11.19
CA ASN A 114 5.96 4.10 -10.59
C ASN A 114 7.48 3.89 -10.41
N GLU A 115 8.00 4.27 -9.24
CA GLU A 115 9.44 4.20 -8.94
C GLU A 115 9.84 2.79 -8.49
N TYR A 116 8.93 2.06 -7.86
CA TYR A 116 9.16 0.69 -7.40
C TYR A 116 8.13 -0.24 -8.02
N ILE A 117 8.44 -0.72 -9.22
CA ILE A 117 7.56 -1.59 -10.02
C ILE A 117 7.53 -2.99 -9.38
N ALA A 118 6.35 -3.61 -9.38
CA ALA A 118 6.19 -4.99 -8.96
C ALA A 118 6.60 -5.94 -10.10
N ASP A 119 7.59 -6.80 -9.88
CA ASP A 119 8.03 -7.74 -10.91
C ASP A 119 8.70 -8.97 -10.28
N GLY A 120 8.24 -10.16 -10.70
CA GLY A 120 8.63 -11.46 -10.16
C GLY A 120 10.06 -11.94 -10.48
N TYR A 121 10.81 -11.38 -11.45
CA TYR A 121 12.03 -12.10 -11.94
C TYR A 121 13.25 -11.29 -12.44
N THR A 122 13.57 -10.09 -11.92
CA THR A 122 14.80 -9.32 -12.29
C THR A 122 15.18 -8.29 -11.19
N PRO A 123 16.41 -7.74 -11.12
CA PRO A 123 16.97 -7.23 -9.86
C PRO A 123 17.11 -5.69 -9.74
N VAL A 124 16.38 -4.89 -10.52
CA VAL A 124 16.44 -3.42 -10.41
C VAL A 124 15.27 -2.93 -9.56
N THR A 125 15.56 -2.31 -8.42
CA THR A 125 14.68 -1.79 -7.34
C THR A 125 13.18 -2.02 -7.54
N ARG A 126 12.61 -2.97 -6.80
CA ARG A 126 11.25 -3.49 -7.02
C ARG A 126 10.38 -3.41 -5.80
N SER A 127 9.09 -3.64 -5.93
CA SER A 127 8.24 -4.02 -4.79
C SER A 127 7.89 -5.51 -4.87
N TYR A 128 7.88 -6.19 -3.72
CA TYR A 128 7.46 -7.58 -3.57
C TYR A 128 6.21 -7.64 -2.72
N PHE A 129 5.20 -8.35 -3.21
CA PHE A 129 3.93 -8.54 -2.51
C PHE A 129 3.91 -9.92 -1.85
N SER A 130 3.77 -9.97 -0.53
CA SER A 130 3.46 -11.20 0.21
C SER A 130 2.03 -11.15 0.73
N PHE A 131 1.37 -12.31 0.77
CA PHE A 131 -0.01 -12.46 1.25
C PHE A 131 -0.01 -13.52 2.34
N GLU A 132 -0.40 -13.14 3.55
CA GLU A 132 -0.33 -14.02 4.72
C GLU A 132 -1.69 -14.07 5.43
N ASP A 133 -2.08 -15.27 5.89
CA ASP A 133 -3.15 -15.43 6.87
C ASP A 133 -2.67 -15.06 8.26
N ILE A 134 -3.37 -14.14 8.93
CA ILE A 134 -3.15 -13.81 10.33
C ILE A 134 -4.39 -14.16 11.14
N ASN A 135 -4.23 -15.09 12.07
CA ASN A 135 -5.25 -15.36 13.06
C ASN A 135 -5.04 -14.45 14.28
N HIS A 136 -5.97 -13.52 14.50
CA HIS A 136 -6.06 -12.74 15.74
C HIS A 136 -7.34 -13.15 16.49
N GLY A 137 -7.23 -14.17 17.35
CA GLY A 137 -8.38 -14.71 18.08
C GLY A 137 -9.35 -15.45 17.17
N PHE A 138 -10.62 -15.02 17.11
CA PHE A 138 -11.68 -15.64 16.30
C PHE A 138 -11.85 -15.00 14.90
N THR A 139 -11.08 -13.96 14.57
CA THR A 139 -11.14 -13.27 13.28
C THR A 139 -9.90 -13.59 12.45
N ALA A 140 -10.10 -14.11 11.25
CA ALA A 140 -9.04 -14.39 10.28
C ALA A 140 -8.82 -13.13 9.42
N TYR A 141 -7.65 -12.51 9.54
CA TYR A 141 -7.21 -11.38 8.72
C TYR A 141 -6.30 -11.88 7.60
N LYS A 142 -6.26 -11.11 6.51
CA LYS A 142 -5.21 -11.22 5.51
C LYS A 142 -4.30 -10.01 5.63
N LYS A 143 -3.01 -10.28 5.65
CA LYS A 143 -1.94 -9.29 5.60
C LYS A 143 -1.36 -9.28 4.19
N ILE A 144 -1.24 -8.09 3.62
CA ILE A 144 -0.50 -7.85 2.39
C ILE A 144 0.75 -7.05 2.78
N GLU A 145 1.94 -7.63 2.64
CA GLU A 145 3.17 -6.84 2.75
C GLU A 145 3.65 -6.46 1.38
N VAL A 146 4.14 -5.23 1.28
CA VAL A 146 4.74 -4.66 0.08
C VAL A 146 6.13 -4.19 0.45
N ASN A 147 7.14 -4.98 0.11
CA ASN A 147 8.53 -4.68 0.49
C ASN A 147 9.33 -4.20 -0.71
N ILE A 148 10.14 -3.16 -0.54
CA ILE A 148 11.04 -2.71 -1.59
C ILE A 148 12.26 -3.63 -1.65
N GLY A 149 12.36 -4.36 -2.76
CA GLY A 149 13.50 -5.13 -3.15
C GLY A 149 14.70 -4.28 -3.51
N VAL A 150 15.88 -4.76 -3.08
CA VAL A 150 17.24 -4.27 -3.31
C VAL A 150 17.81 -3.44 -2.14
N TYR A 151 18.48 -4.15 -1.25
CA TYR A 151 19.48 -3.64 -0.32
C TYR A 151 20.64 -3.01 -1.12
N LYS A 152 20.76 -1.66 -1.15
CA LYS A 152 22.05 -0.90 -1.07
C LYS A 152 22.03 0.59 -1.44
N HIS A 153 20.93 1.24 -1.86
CA HIS A 153 21.00 2.67 -2.21
C HIS A 153 19.82 3.51 -1.75
N ASN A 154 20.15 4.61 -1.04
CA ASN A 154 19.42 5.87 -0.85
C ASN A 154 17.89 5.78 -1.03
N LEU A 155 17.25 4.89 -0.28
CA LEU A 155 15.80 4.91 -0.18
C LEU A 155 15.40 6.26 0.40
N PRO A 156 14.26 6.83 -0.02
CA PRO A 156 13.80 8.08 0.54
C PRO A 156 13.60 7.89 2.04
N THR A 157 14.04 8.89 2.80
CA THR A 157 13.67 8.99 4.21
C THR A 157 12.15 9.09 4.34
N LEU A 158 11.61 8.74 5.50
CA LEU A 158 10.19 8.97 5.77
C LEU A 158 9.80 10.45 5.68
N GLN A 159 10.75 11.37 5.96
CA GLN A 159 10.58 12.80 5.70
C GLN A 159 10.31 13.13 4.24
N GLU A 160 11.04 12.51 3.32
CA GLU A 160 10.87 12.70 1.87
C GLU A 160 9.61 11.99 1.39
N ALA A 161 9.46 10.71 1.73
CA ALA A 161 8.35 9.85 1.33
C ALA A 161 6.99 10.42 1.73
N LYS A 162 6.87 11.02 2.92
CA LYS A 162 5.63 11.66 3.39
C LYS A 162 5.05 12.69 2.40
N ASN A 163 5.94 13.39 1.70
CA ASN A 163 5.56 14.46 0.77
C ASN A 163 5.44 13.97 -0.67
N THR A 164 6.17 12.91 -1.02
CA THR A 164 6.34 12.47 -2.41
C THR A 164 5.59 11.19 -2.74
N LEU A 165 5.26 10.32 -1.76
CA LEU A 165 4.40 9.15 -1.97
C LEU A 165 3.06 9.62 -2.50
N THR A 166 2.61 9.05 -3.60
CA THR A 166 1.34 9.44 -4.25
C THR A 166 0.33 8.33 -4.20
N LYS A 167 0.77 7.11 -4.49
CA LYS A 167 -0.11 5.97 -4.70
C LYS A 167 0.62 4.65 -4.47
N LEU A 168 -0.09 3.65 -3.97
CA LEU A 168 0.30 2.24 -3.98
C LEU A 168 -0.68 1.51 -4.90
N VAL A 169 -0.17 0.70 -5.81
CA VAL A 169 -0.98 -0.17 -6.66
C VAL A 169 -0.72 -1.61 -6.24
N ILE A 170 -1.77 -2.30 -5.82
CA ILE A 170 -1.73 -3.71 -5.47
C ILE A 170 -2.03 -4.55 -6.72
N PRO A 171 -1.26 -5.62 -6.96
CA PRO A 171 -1.50 -6.59 -8.02
C PRO A 171 -2.93 -7.11 -8.04
N THR A 172 -3.37 -7.59 -9.21
CA THR A 172 -4.64 -8.33 -9.29
C THR A 172 -4.48 -9.63 -8.51
N ILE A 173 -5.34 -9.83 -7.50
CA ILE A 173 -5.40 -11.06 -6.72
C ILE A 173 -6.48 -11.95 -7.32
N ILE A 174 -6.12 -13.17 -7.70
CA ILE A 174 -7.05 -14.17 -8.21
C ILE A 174 -7.25 -15.28 -7.17
N ARG A 175 -8.51 -15.70 -7.02
CA ARG A 175 -8.87 -16.85 -6.20
C ARG A 175 -8.45 -18.14 -6.90
N VAL A 176 -7.90 -19.07 -6.14
CA VAL A 176 -7.66 -20.45 -6.59
C VAL A 176 -8.56 -21.37 -5.77
N GLU A 177 -9.33 -22.21 -6.44
CA GLU A 177 -10.08 -23.27 -5.75
C GLU A 177 -9.10 -24.33 -5.26
N VAL A 178 -9.17 -24.64 -3.96
CA VAL A 178 -8.43 -25.76 -3.38
C VAL A 178 -9.15 -27.04 -3.81
N SER A 179 -8.47 -27.86 -4.62
CA SER A 179 -8.94 -29.16 -5.09
C SER A 179 -8.97 -30.22 -3.99
#